data_AF-A0A1I5EN06-F1
#
_entry.id   AF-A0A1I5EN06-F1
#
_cell.length_a   1.000
_cell.length_b   1.000
_cell.length_c   1.000
_cell.angle_alpha   90.00
_cell.angle_beta   90.00
_cell.angle_gamma   90.00
#
_symmetry.space_group_name_H-M   'P 1'
#
loop_
_entity.id
_entity.type
_entity.pdbx_description
1 polymer ?
#
loop_
_entity_poly.entity_id
_entity_poly.type
_entity_poly.pdbx_seq_one_letter_code
_entity_poly.pdbx_strand_id
1 'polypeptide(L)' 'MRIQVLIRSTPKTPVQGGGGKRPRWIGDKGRRIYEWDSKHSELEGYRASNGQHIGSFDPKTGNQLKPADPTRNIKKYR' A
#
# COMPACT_ATOMS: atom_id res chain seq x y z
N MET A 1 -0.24 -14.39 16.44
CA MET A 1 -0.20 -13.31 15.42
C MET A 1 0.52 -13.82 14.18
N ARG A 2 -0.10 -13.73 13.00
CA ARG A 2 0.54 -14.14 11.74
C ARG A 2 1.47 -13.00 11.30
N ILE A 3 2.77 -13.25 11.26
CA ILE A 3 3.74 -12.31 10.70
C ILE A 3 3.29 -12.03 9.26
N GLN A 4 2.94 -10.78 8.96
CA GLN A 4 2.45 -10.40 7.64
C GLN A 4 3.66 -10.36 6.70
N VAL A 5 3.99 -11.49 6.07
CA VAL A 5 5.05 -11.51 5.06
C VAL A 5 4.64 -10.61 3.89
N LEU A 6 5.51 -9.65 3.58
CA LEU A 6 5.37 -8.75 2.43
C LEU A 6 6.35 -9.19 1.35
N ILE A 7 5.82 -9.47 0.15
CA ILE A 7 6.60 -9.87 -1.01
C ILE A 7 6.71 -8.66 -1.94
N ARG A 8 7.92 -8.31 -2.37
CA ARG A 8 8.12 -7.22 -3.35
C ARG A 8 7.34 -7.51 -4.63
N SER A 9 6.77 -6.47 -5.21
CA SER A 9 5.98 -6.55 -6.43
C SER A 9 6.30 -5.38 -7.35
N THR A 10 6.03 -5.55 -8.64
CA THR A 10 6.28 -4.55 -9.66
C THR A 10 5.59 -3.23 -9.31
N PRO A 11 6.33 -2.11 -9.20
CA PRO A 11 5.76 -0.78 -9.02
C PRO A 11 4.80 -0.42 -10.16
N LYS A 12 3.60 0.08 -9.82
CA LYS A 12 2.60 0.50 -10.84
C LYS A 12 2.13 1.95 -10.69
N THR A 13 1.85 2.40 -9.47
CA THR A 13 1.36 3.77 -9.22
C THR A 13 2.48 4.80 -9.37
N PRO A 14 2.33 5.88 -10.17
CA PRO A 14 3.31 6.95 -10.27
C PRO A 14 3.54 7.70 -8.95
N VAL A 15 4.74 8.22 -8.73
CA VAL A 15 5.01 9.18 -7.65
C VAL A 15 4.49 10.55 -8.07
N GLN A 16 3.70 11.20 -7.21
CA GLN A 16 3.15 12.52 -7.51
C GLN A 16 4.28 13.57 -7.60
N GLY A 17 4.42 14.21 -8.76
CA GLY A 17 5.40 15.27 -9.00
C GLY A 17 6.83 14.79 -9.25
N GLY A 18 7.06 13.50 -9.51
CA GLY A 18 8.40 12.94 -9.76
C GLY A 18 8.44 11.93 -10.91
N GLY A 19 9.66 11.58 -11.33
CA GLY A 19 9.92 10.58 -12.37
C GLY A 19 10.09 9.18 -11.77
N GLY A 20 8.99 8.49 -11.45
CA GLY A 20 9.08 7.13 -10.91
C GLY A 20 7.74 6.55 -10.49
N LYS A 21 7.76 5.29 -10.03
CA LYS A 21 6.61 4.59 -9.47
C LYS A 21 6.85 4.22 -8.02
N ARG A 22 5.79 4.19 -7.22
CA ARG A 22 5.83 3.83 -5.80
C ARG A 22 6.29 2.39 -5.63
N PRO A 23 7.31 2.12 -4.79
CA PRO A 23 7.63 0.78 -4.34
C PRO A 23 6.38 0.06 -3.84
N ARG A 24 6.22 -1.21 -4.20
CA ARG A 24 5.02 -1.98 -3.95
C ARG A 24 5.33 -3.35 -3.37
N TRP A 25 4.46 -3.79 -2.46
CA TRP A 25 4.47 -5.12 -1.89
C TRP A 25 3.09 -5.75 -1.89
N ILE A 26 3.07 -7.07 -1.90
CA ILE A 26 1.86 -7.88 -1.73
C ILE A 26 1.95 -8.58 -0.38
N GLY A 27 0.87 -8.47 0.41
CA GLY A 27 0.74 -9.13 1.69
C GLY A 27 -0.56 -9.92 1.79
N ASP A 28 -0.73 -10.55 2.95
CA ASP A 28 -1.95 -11.28 3.30
C ASP A 28 -2.36 -12.33 2.26
N LYS A 29 -1.37 -13.12 1.79
CA LYS A 29 -1.55 -14.13 0.74
C LYS A 29 -2.19 -13.57 -0.53
N GLY A 30 -1.77 -12.38 -0.96
CA GLY A 30 -2.29 -11.77 -2.19
C GLY A 30 -3.52 -10.90 -1.99
N ARG A 31 -4.06 -10.78 -0.77
CA ARG A 31 -5.30 -10.03 -0.51
C ARG A 31 -5.09 -8.54 -0.28
N ARG A 32 -3.85 -8.13 0.00
CA ARG A 32 -3.50 -6.73 0.27
C ARG A 32 -2.31 -6.29 -0.57
N ILE A 33 -2.38 -5.06 -1.05
CA ILE A 33 -1.30 -4.35 -1.72
C ILE A 33 -0.84 -3.25 -0.76
N TYR A 34 0.47 -3.06 -0.64
CA TYR A 34 1.05 -1.96 0.11
C TYR A 34 1.96 -1.14 -0.80
N GLU A 35 1.86 0.18 -0.74
CA GLU A 35 2.75 1.09 -1.45
C GLU A 35 3.45 2.04 -0.49
N TRP A 36 4.70 2.39 -0.79
CA TRP A 36 5.43 3.36 0.02
C TRP A 36 4.92 4.77 -0.27
N ASP A 37 4.53 5.48 0.80
CA ASP A 37 4.32 6.92 0.76
C ASP A 37 5.53 7.64 1.34
N SER A 38 6.40 8.11 0.46
CA SER A 38 7.62 8.82 0.83
C SER A 38 7.37 10.19 1.48
N LYS A 39 6.17 10.78 1.33
CA LYS A 39 5.86 12.07 1.96
C LYS A 39 5.60 11.91 3.46
N HIS A 40 4.98 10.81 3.86
CA HIS A 40 4.61 10.55 5.26
C HIS A 40 5.47 9.48 5.92
N SER A 41 6.33 8.80 5.16
CA SER A 41 7.11 7.64 5.63
C SER A 41 6.25 6.49 6.16
N GLU A 42 5.14 6.20 5.45
CA GLU A 42 4.13 5.21 5.82
C GLU A 42 3.93 4.18 4.70
N LEU A 43 3.45 2.98 5.04
CA LEU A 43 2.89 2.04 4.06
C LEU A 43 1.41 2.31 3.86
N GLU A 44 1.00 2.67 2.65
CA GLU A 44 -0.42 2.75 2.31
C GLU A 44 -0.95 1.41 1.83
N GLY A 45 -2.00 0.93 2.49
CA GLY A 45 -2.63 -0.34 2.19
C GLY A 45 -3.84 -0.20 1.26
N TYR A 46 -4.02 -1.20 0.40
CA TYR A 46 -5.15 -1.31 -0.52
C TYR A 46 -5.65 -2.76 -0.61
N ARG A 47 -6.97 -2.95 -0.81
CA ARG A 47 -7.55 -4.26 -1.11
C ARG A 47 -7.11 -4.72 -2.50
N ALA A 48 -6.55 -5.91 -2.58
CA ALA A 48 -6.13 -6.47 -3.87
C ALA A 48 -7.31 -6.87 -4.78
N SER A 49 -8.54 -6.92 -4.29
CA SER A 49 -9.72 -7.23 -5.11
C SER A 49 -10.20 -6.04 -5.95
N ASN A 50 -10.26 -4.85 -5.35
CA ASN A 50 -10.88 -3.67 -5.95
C ASN A 50 -10.05 -2.38 -5.85
N GLY A 51 -8.84 -2.46 -5.28
CA GLY A 51 -7.93 -1.33 -5.12
C GLY A 51 -8.32 -0.32 -4.04
N GLN A 52 -9.36 -0.58 -3.23
CA GLN A 52 -9.83 0.36 -2.21
C GLN A 52 -8.78 0.57 -1.11
N HIS A 53 -8.53 1.82 -0.73
CA HIS A 53 -7.66 2.15 0.40
C HIS A 53 -8.19 1.56 1.72
N ILE A 54 -7.31 0.96 2.51
CA ILE A 54 -7.64 0.34 3.80
C ILE A 54 -6.92 0.98 5.00
N GLY A 55 -6.18 2.05 4.77
CA GLY A 55 -5.44 2.78 5.79
C GLY A 55 -3.95 2.85 5.49
N SER A 56 -3.25 3.58 6.35
CA SER A 56 -1.79 3.62 6.36
C SER A 56 -1.24 2.91 7.59
N PHE A 57 -0.03 2.40 7.49
CA PHE A 57 0.59 1.53 8.47
C PHE A 57 2.03 1.95 8.73
N ASP A 58 2.45 1.84 9.99
CA ASP A 58 3.83 2.01 10.39
C ASP A 58 4.68 0.87 9.80
N PRO A 59 5.76 1.15 9.06
CA PRO A 59 6.55 0.12 8.38
C PRO A 59 7.37 -0.77 9.33
N LYS A 60 7.61 -0.33 10.57
CA LYS A 60 8.42 -1.05 11.57
C LYS A 60 7.55 -1.98 12.41
N THR A 61 6.38 -1.51 12.82
CA THR A 61 5.49 -2.20 13.76
C THR A 61 4.30 -2.87 13.06
N GLY A 62 3.91 -2.38 11.87
CA GLY A 62 2.69 -2.81 11.19
C GLY A 62 1.41 -2.23 11.78
N ASN A 63 1.51 -1.36 12.80
CA ASN A 63 0.36 -0.73 13.42
C ASN A 63 -0.32 0.22 12.43
N GLN A 64 -1.65 0.26 12.45
CA GLN A 64 -2.41 1.19 11.64
C GLN A 64 -2.27 2.62 12.18
N LEU A 65 -1.89 3.54 11.31
CA LEU A 65 -1.71 4.97 11.62
C LEU A 65 -2.94 5.79 11.21
N LYS A 66 -3.51 5.48 10.04
CA LYS A 66 -4.71 6.16 9.51
C LYS A 66 -5.78 5.15 9.10
N PRO A 67 -7.08 5.50 9.28
CA PRO A 67 -8.17 4.64 8.86
C PRO A 67 -8.27 4.56 7.32
N ALA A 68 -9.13 3.66 6.85
CA ALA A 68 -9.50 3.58 5.44
C ALA A 68 -10.08 4.93 4.96
N ASP A 69 -9.80 5.25 3.70
CA ASP A 69 -10.32 6.45 3.05
C ASP A 69 -11.08 6.02 1.80
N PRO A 70 -12.43 6.17 1.77
CA PRO A 70 -13.24 5.71 0.65
C PRO A 70 -12.91 6.45 -0.65
N THR A 71 -12.36 7.66 -0.58
CA THR A 71 -12.03 8.48 -1.75
C THR A 71 -10.76 8.02 -2.47
N ARG A 72 -9.96 7.14 -1.82
CA ARG A 72 -8.65 6.72 -2.32
C ARG A 72 -8.67 5.30 -2.86
N ASN A 73 -8.15 5.13 -4.07
CA ASN A 73 -8.18 3.84 -4.76
C ASN A 73 -7.06 3.71 -5.81
N ILE A 74 -6.50 2.51 -5.97
CA ILE A 74 -5.47 2.17 -6.97
C ILE A 74 -5.96 1.25 -8.09
N LYS A 75 -7.27 1.15 -8.36
CA LYS A 75 -7.87 0.24 -9.35
C LYS A 75 -7.25 0.40 -10.73
N LYS A 76 -6.90 1.64 -11.13
CA LYS A 76 -6.21 1.94 -12.39
C LYS A 76 -4.79 1.33 -12.46
N TYR A 77 -4.20 1.00 -11.32
CA TYR A 77 -2.82 0.53 -11.17
C TYR A 77 -2.74 -0.80 -10.41
N ARG A 78 -3.81 -1.58 -10.32
CA ARG A 78 -3.81 -2.86 -9.58
C ARG A 78 -2.96 -3.91 -10.30
#